data_AF-A0A522PIM4-F1
#
_entry.id   AF-A0A522PIM4-F1
#
_cell.length_a   1.000
_cell.length_b   1.000
_cell.length_c   1.000
_cell.angle_alpha   90.00
_cell.angle_beta   90.00
_cell.angle_gamma   90.00
#
_symmetry.space_group_name_H-M   'P 1'
#
loop_
_entity.id
_entity.type
_entity.pdbx_description
1 polymer ?
#
loop_
_entity_poly.entity_id
_entity_poly.type
_entity_poly.pdbx_seq_one_letter_code
_entity_poly.pdbx_strand_id
1 'polypeptide(L)' 'MRHDFDQPLSGGASRAIRLNHASGVPVYRQIVDQIEFLIEAGQLVPGDRLPSSRLLASHLGVNRNTIALAYKTL' A
#
# COMPACT_ATOMS: atom_id res chain seq x y z
N MET A 1 0.37 14.72 27.91
CA MET A 1 0.59 13.28 27.70
C MET A 1 0.85 13.08 26.22
N ARG A 2 2.12 12.97 25.83
CA ARG A 2 2.54 12.66 24.45
C ARG A 2 2.71 11.14 24.40
N HIS A 3 1.73 10.44 23.84
CA HIS A 3 1.82 8.99 23.66
C HIS A 3 2.36 8.68 22.26
N ASP A 4 3.61 8.26 22.19
CA ASP A 4 4.03 7.02 21.52
C ASP A 4 3.45 6.69 20.13
N PHE A 5 3.64 7.57 19.13
CA PHE A 5 3.38 7.25 17.70
C PHE A 5 4.66 6.85 16.94
N ASP A 6 5.47 5.97 17.51
CA ASP A 6 6.63 5.37 16.83
C ASP A 6 6.53 3.83 16.82
N GLN A 7 5.36 3.31 16.40
CA GLN A 7 5.28 1.92 15.95
C GLN A 7 5.66 1.90 14.47
N PRO A 8 6.79 1.28 14.08
CA PRO A 8 7.11 1.11 12.68
C PRO A 8 6.05 0.19 12.06
N LEU A 9 5.29 0.70 11.07
CA LEU A 9 4.25 0.02 10.30
C LEU A 9 4.75 -1.15 9.43
N SER A 10 5.84 -1.83 9.83
CA SER A 10 6.58 -2.84 9.08
C SER A 10 5.76 -4.06 8.61
N GLY A 11 4.45 -4.17 8.93
CA GLY A 11 3.58 -5.22 8.40
C GLY A 11 2.08 -4.89 8.25
N GLY A 12 1.64 -3.66 8.54
CA GLY A 12 0.21 -3.31 8.55
C GLY A 12 -0.36 -3.02 7.16
N ALA A 13 0.26 -2.09 6.44
CA ALA A 13 -0.22 -1.63 5.13
C ALA A 13 -0.19 -2.75 4.06
N SER A 14 0.79 -3.65 4.10
CA SER A 14 0.87 -4.77 3.15
C SER A 14 -0.31 -5.74 3.29
N ARG A 15 -0.83 -5.94 4.52
CA ARG A 15 -1.92 -6.88 4.80
C ARG A 15 -3.31 -6.30 4.53
N ALA A 16 -3.40 -4.97 4.45
CA ALA A 16 -4.63 -4.24 4.15
C ALA A 16 -4.96 -4.23 2.65
N ILE A 17 -3.95 -4.30 1.77
CA ILE A 17 -4.16 -4.25 0.32
C ILE A 17 -4.63 -5.61 -0.20
N ARG A 18 -5.74 -5.61 -0.94
CA ARG A 18 -6.36 -6.79 -1.56
C ARG A 18 -6.63 -6.55 -3.03
N LEU A 19 -6.30 -7.50 -3.89
CA LEU A 19 -6.52 -7.39 -5.33
C LEU A 19 -7.77 -8.17 -5.76
N ASN A 20 -8.57 -7.54 -6.62
CA ASN A 20 -9.66 -8.18 -7.32
C ASN A 20 -9.36 -8.23 -8.83
N HIS A 21 -8.86 -9.37 -9.29
CA HIS A 21 -8.54 -9.60 -10.70
C HIS A 21 -9.78 -9.69 -11.61
N ALA A 22 -10.98 -9.87 -11.06
CA ALA A 22 -12.23 -9.93 -11.81
C ALA A 22 -12.91 -8.56 -11.98
N SER A 23 -12.39 -7.50 -11.33
CA SER A 23 -13.01 -6.16 -11.35
C SER A 23 -12.93 -5.44 -12.70
N GLY A 24 -12.07 -5.88 -13.62
CA GLY A 24 -11.73 -5.15 -14.84
C GLY A 24 -10.85 -3.90 -14.61
N VAL A 25 -10.61 -3.52 -13.35
CA VAL A 25 -9.71 -2.41 -12.99
C VAL A 25 -8.26 -2.88 -13.08
N PRO A 26 -7.36 -2.13 -13.72
CA PRO A 26 -5.93 -2.46 -13.74
C PRO A 26 -5.36 -2.61 -12.33
N VAL A 27 -4.53 -3.64 -12.10
CA VAL A 27 -3.96 -3.96 -10.77
C VAL A 27 -3.25 -2.77 -10.13
N TYR A 28 -2.49 -1.99 -10.89
CA TYR A 28 -1.79 -0.82 -10.34
C TYR A 28 -2.76 0.24 -9.81
N ARG A 29 -3.92 0.45 -10.47
CA ARG A 29 -4.97 1.37 -10.01
C ARG A 29 -5.59 0.87 -8.71
N GLN A 30 -5.93 -0.40 -8.64
CA GLN A 30 -6.46 -1.00 -7.40
C GLN A 30 -5.51 -0.81 -6.20
N ILE A 31 -4.19 -0.82 -6.45
CA ILE A 31 -3.19 -0.57 -5.41
C ILE A 31 -3.17 0.91 -5.02
N VAL A 32 -3.18 1.83 -5.99
CA VAL A 32 -3.24 3.28 -5.77
C VAL A 32 -4.47 3.63 -4.93
N ASP A 33 -5.66 3.23 -5.38
CA ASP A 33 -6.93 3.57 -4.75
C ASP A 33 -6.97 3.08 -3.28
N GLN A 34 -6.39 1.90 -2.98
CA GLN A 34 -6.33 1.39 -1.62
C GLN A 34 -5.30 2.11 -0.76
N ILE A 35 -4.16 2.53 -1.32
CA ILE A 35 -3.18 3.32 -0.58
C ILE A 35 -3.76 4.71 -0.26
N GLU A 36 -4.42 5.34 -1.22
CA GLU A 36 -5.14 6.61 -1.02
C GLU A 36 -6.19 6.47 0.07
N PHE A 37 -7.02 5.41 0.03
CA PHE A 37 -8.00 5.13 1.08
C PHE A 37 -7.36 4.97 2.47
N LEU A 38 -6.21 4.29 2.56
CA LEU A 38 -5.48 4.14 3.83
C LEU A 38 -4.95 5.49 4.35
N ILE A 39 -4.55 6.39 3.45
CA ILE A 39 -4.12 7.75 3.79
C ILE A 39 -5.32 8.56 4.29
N GLU A 40 -6.43 8.56 3.56
CA GLU A 40 -7.67 9.25 3.93
C GLU A 40 -8.24 8.75 5.27
N ALA A 41 -8.14 7.44 5.52
CA ALA A 41 -8.53 6.81 6.78
C ALA A 41 -7.55 7.10 7.94
N GLY A 42 -6.44 7.80 7.70
CA GLY A 42 -5.41 8.10 8.69
C GLY A 42 -4.60 6.88 9.14
N GLN A 43 -4.67 5.77 8.40
CA GLN A 43 -3.88 4.56 8.66
C GLN A 43 -2.48 4.61 8.04
N LEU A 44 -2.29 5.49 7.04
CA LEU A 44 -1.00 5.90 6.51
C LEU A 44 -0.90 7.42 6.67
N VAL A 45 0.08 7.90 7.43
CA VAL A 45 0.33 9.34 7.54
C VAL A 45 1.45 9.79 6.61
N PRO A 46 1.43 11.05 6.14
CA PRO A 46 2.55 11.60 5.39
C PRO A 46 3.86 11.46 6.18
N GLY A 47 4.85 10.80 5.57
CA GLY A 47 6.12 10.45 6.21
C GLY A 47 6.25 8.97 6.58
N ASP A 48 5.14 8.23 6.63
CA ASP A 48 5.18 6.78 6.77
C ASP A 48 5.80 6.13 5.54
N ARG A 49 6.61 5.11 5.80
CA ARG A 49 7.25 4.35 4.73
C ARG A 49 6.28 3.31 4.21
N LEU A 50 5.96 3.41 2.93
CA LEU A 50 5.32 2.32 2.21
C LEU A 50 6.23 1.07 2.20
N PRO A 51 5.64 -0.14 2.19
CA PRO A 51 6.41 -1.36 2.05
C PRO A 51 7.23 -1.33 0.76
N SER A 52 8.42 -1.93 0.78
CA SER A 52 9.22 -2.03 -0.45
C SER A 52 8.40 -2.69 -1.57
N SER A 53 8.60 -2.24 -2.82
CA SER A 53 7.90 -2.80 -3.98
C SER A 53 8.07 -4.31 -4.09
N ARG A 54 9.25 -4.83 -3.68
CA ARG A 54 9.55 -6.26 -3.62
C ARG A 54 8.74 -7.01 -2.57
N LEU A 55 8.60 -6.45 -1.37
CA LEU A 55 7.82 -7.05 -0.28
C LEU A 55 6.33 -7.07 -0.64
N LEU A 56 5.80 -5.94 -1.11
CA LEU A 56 4.38 -5.85 -1.46
C LEU A 56 4.04 -6.73 -2.68
N ALA A 57 4.91 -6.79 -3.69
CA ALA A 57 4.77 -7.71 -4.82
C ALA A 57 4.70 -9.17 -4.39
N SER A 58 5.57 -9.57 -3.44
CA SER A 58 5.59 -10.94 -2.92
C SER A 58 4.31 -11.25 -2.12
N HIS A 59 3.79 -10.28 -1.37
CA HIS A 59 2.56 -10.44 -0.60
C HIS A 59 1.32 -10.54 -1.48
N LEU A 60 1.24 -9.71 -2.54
CA LEU A 60 0.10 -9.63 -3.44
C LEU A 60 0.18 -10.63 -4.61
N GLY A 61 1.32 -11.29 -4.81
CA GLY A 61 1.53 -12.23 -5.92
C GLY A 61 1.57 -11.55 -7.29
N VAL A 62 2.05 -10.31 -7.39
CA VAL A 62 2.08 -9.52 -8.63
C VAL A 62 3.48 -9.08 -9.01
N ASN A 63 3.65 -8.58 -10.24
CA ASN A 63 4.94 -8.07 -10.71
C ASN A 63 5.34 -6.82 -9.92
N ARG A 64 6.59 -6.77 -9.43
CA ARG A 64 7.16 -5.60 -8.75
C ARG A 64 7.07 -4.31 -9.56
N ASN A 65 7.09 -4.40 -10.89
CA ASN A 65 6.96 -3.25 -11.78
C ASN A 65 5.54 -2.64 -11.70
N THR A 66 4.52 -3.46 -11.44
CA THR A 66 3.15 -3.00 -11.20
C THR A 66 3.05 -2.21 -9.90
N ILE A 67 3.73 -2.67 -8.84
CA ILE A 67 3.82 -1.92 -7.58
C ILE A 67 4.59 -0.62 -7.77
N ALA A 68 5.73 -0.67 -8.46
CA ALA A 68 6.54 0.51 -8.73
C ALA A 68 5.78 1.55 -9.58
N LEU A 69 4.93 1.11 -10.50
CA LEU A 69 4.04 1.99 -11.26
C LEU A 69 2.98 2.64 -10.35
N ALA A 70 2.35 1.86 -9.48
CA ALA A 70 1.40 2.38 -8.49
C ALA A 70 2.04 3.47 -7.62
N TYR A 71 3.23 3.20 -7.06
CA TYR A 71 3.96 4.17 -6.22
C TYR A 71 4.39 5.45 -6.95
N LYS A 72 4.51 5.42 -8.28
CA LYS A 72 4.80 6.61 -9.09
C LYS A 72 3.56 7.46 -9.40
N THR A 73 2.38 6.90 -9.17
CA THR A 73 1.08 7.50 -9.51
C THR A 73 0.39 8.11 -8.27
N LEU A 74 0.82 7.70 -7.07
CA LEU A 74 0.56 8.40 -5.79
C LEU A 74 1.23 9.77 -5.79
#